data_AF-A0A6J7ZE98-F1
#
_entry.id   AF-A0A6J7ZE98-F1
#
_cell.length_a   1.000
_cell.length_b   1.000
_cell.length_c   1.000
_cell.angle_alpha   90.00
_cell.angle_beta   90.00
_cell.angle_gamma   90.00
#
_symmetry.space_group_name_H-M   'P 1'
#
loop_
_entity.id
_entity.type
_entity.pdbx_description
1 polymer ?
#
loop_
_entity_poly.entity_id
_entity_poly.type
_entity_poly.pdbx_seq_one_letter_code
_entity_poly.pdbx_strand_id
1 'polypeptide(L)' 'MFKKLEEAQANYPMWVAAIAGKLGEATPDGFVLADPAIQVFEKKAKDPQETAPE' A
#
# COMPACT_ATOMS: atom_id res chain seq x y z
N MET A 1 -6.22 23.34 -9.80
CA MET A 1 -5.10 22.98 -10.70
C MET A 1 -4.31 21.85 -10.05
N PHE A 2 -4.31 20.67 -10.67
CA PHE A 2 -3.88 19.35 -10.19
C PHE A 2 -2.38 19.18 -9.84
N LYS A 3 -1.66 20.27 -9.52
CA LYS A 3 -0.19 20.26 -9.39
C LYS A 3 0.38 19.25 -8.38
N LYS A 4 -0.34 18.99 -7.28
CA LYS A 4 0.14 18.08 -6.23
C LYS A 4 0.23 16.62 -6.67
N LEU A 5 -0.62 16.15 -7.60
CA LEU A 5 -0.69 14.73 -7.96
C LEU A 5 0.39 14.34 -8.98
N GLU A 6 0.67 15.20 -9.95
CA GLU A 6 1.74 14.95 -10.93
C GLU A 6 3.13 15.09 -10.30
N GLU A 7 3.32 16.06 -9.39
CA GLU A 7 4.56 16.17 -8.60
C GLU A 7 4.74 14.99 -7.63
N ALA A 8 3.66 14.48 -7.05
CA ALA A 8 3.70 13.27 -6.23
C ALA A 8 4.12 12.04 -7.04
N GLN A 9 3.53 11.84 -8.22
CA GLN A 9 3.90 10.74 -9.12
C GLN A 9 5.36 10.82 -9.58
N ALA A 10 5.87 12.03 -9.85
CA ALA A 10 7.25 12.24 -10.29
C ALA A 10 8.29 12.02 -9.18
N ASN A 11 7.95 12.32 -7.92
CA ASN A 11 8.89 12.25 -6.79
C ASN A 11 8.80 10.96 -5.97
N TYR A 12 7.68 10.23 -6.07
CA TYR A 12 7.44 8.99 -5.32
C TYR A 12 7.07 7.86 -6.30
N PRO A 13 8.07 7.19 -6.91
CA PRO A 13 7.83 6.12 -7.88
C PRO A 13 7.23 4.85 -7.24
N MET A 14 7.27 4.76 -5.90
CA MET A 14 6.74 3.62 -5.16
C MET A 14 5.66 4.07 -4.17
N TRP A 15 4.51 3.43 -4.31
CA TRP A 15 3.37 3.59 -3.42
C TRP A 15 3.19 2.28 -2.67
N VAL A 16 3.12 2.34 -1.34
CA VAL A 16 2.83 1.17 -0.52
C VAL A 16 1.47 1.38 0.15
N ALA A 17 0.65 0.34 0.16
CA ALA A 17 -0.65 0.37 0.82
C ALA A 17 -0.66 -0.64 1.97
N ALA A 18 -1.18 -0.22 3.11
CA ALA A 18 -1.55 -1.11 4.20
C ALA A 18 -3.05 -1.36 4.13
N ILE A 19 -3.43 -2.64 4.08
CA ILE A 19 -4.82 -3.08 4.15
C ILE A 19 -5.05 -3.60 5.56
N ALA A 20 -6.04 -3.05 6.25
CA ALA A 20 -6.44 -3.44 7.58
C ALA A 20 -7.94 -3.67 7.63
N GLY A 21 -8.39 -4.39 8.64
CA GLY A 21 -9.80 -4.68 8.89
C GLY A 21 -9.91 -5.86 9.83
N LYS A 22 -11.16 -6.25 10.13
CA LYS A 22 -11.46 -7.39 10.96
C LYS A 22 -11.70 -8.62 10.09
N LEU A 23 -11.14 -9.76 10.50
CA LEU A 23 -11.47 -11.05 9.93
C LEU A 23 -12.97 -11.34 10.13
N GLY A 24 -13.71 -11.40 9.02
CA GLY A 24 -15.13 -11.71 8.96
C GLY A 24 -15.38 -13.18 8.61
N GLU A 25 -16.46 -13.46 7.90
CA GLU A 25 -16.83 -14.82 7.51
C GLU A 25 -15.77 -15.49 6.64
N ALA A 26 -15.46 -16.75 6.94
CA ALA A 26 -14.61 -17.58 6.10
C ALA A 26 -15.37 -17.95 4.81
N THR A 27 -14.70 -17.82 3.68
CA THR A 27 -15.17 -18.24 2.36
C THR A 27 -14.35 -19.45 1.89
N PRO A 28 -14.79 -20.20 0.87
CA PRO A 28 -14.04 -21.34 0.36
C PRO A 28 -12.59 -21.02 -0.05
N ASP A 29 -12.34 -19.78 -0.49
CA ASP A 29 -11.03 -19.32 -0.96
C ASP A 29 -10.36 -18.31 -0.02
N GLY A 30 -10.92 -18.06 1.18
CA GLY A 30 -10.37 -17.08 2.10
C GLY A 30 -11.34 -16.61 3.17
N PHE A 31 -11.45 -15.29 3.33
CA PHE A 31 -12.34 -14.66 4.32
C PHE A 31 -12.78 -13.28 3.83
N VAL A 32 -13.92 -12.84 4.32
CA VAL A 32 -14.40 -11.47 4.16
C VAL A 32 -13.66 -10.56 5.12
N LEU A 33 -13.10 -9.45 4.64
CA LEU A 33 -12.53 -8.40 5.50
C LEU A 33 -13.66 -7.45 5.92
N ALA A 34 -14.13 -7.58 7.16
CA ALA A 34 -15.11 -6.68 7.77
C ALA A 34 -14.45 -5.35 8.16
N ASP A 35 -15.19 -4.24 8.04
CA ASP A 35 -14.68 -2.88 8.30
C ASP A 35 -13.33 -2.59 7.61
N PRO A 36 -13.24 -2.72 6.27
CA PRO A 36 -11.98 -2.56 5.56
C PRO A 36 -11.48 -1.12 5.62
N ALA A 37 -10.19 -0.99 5.92
CA ALA A 37 -9.46 0.28 5.90
C ALA A 37 -8.22 0.14 5.02
N ILE A 38 -8.01 1.12 4.14
CA ILE A 38 -6.84 1.20 3.27
C ILE A 38 -6.10 2.49 3.56
N GLN A 39 -4.82 2.38 3.90
CA GLN A 39 -3.93 3.52 4.09
C GLN A 39 -2.81 3.46 3.05
N VAL A 40 -2.70 4.52 2.25
CA VAL A 40 -1.71 4.62 1.18
C VAL A 40 -0.59 5.55 1.64
N PHE A 41 0.65 5.11 1.48
CA PHE A 41 1.84 5.87 1.82
C PHE A 41 2.72 6.04 0.59
N GLU A 42 3.20 7.27 0.40
CA GLU A 42 4.23 7.60 -0.57
C GLU A 42 5.58 7.14 -0.02
N LYS A 43 6.20 6.14 -0.67
CA LYS A 43 7.52 5.66 -0.28
C LYS A 43 8.55 6.28 -1.21
N LYS A 44 9.46 7.08 -0.65
CA LYS A 44 10.69 7.44 -1.37
C LYS A 44 11.45 6.16 -1.71
N ALA A 45 11.94 6.05 -2.94
CA ALA A 45 12.75 4.92 -3.34
C ALA A 45 13.92 4.76 -2.36
N LYS A 46 13.98 3.64 -1.65
CA LYS A 46 15.23 3.20 -1.02
C LYS A 46 16.05 2.58 -2.13
N ASP A 47 17.34 2.91 -2.19
CA ASP A 47 18.28 2.27 -3.10
C ASP A 47 18.09 0.75 -3.09
N PRO A 48 18.06 0.08 -4.25
CA PRO A 48 17.75 -1.35 -4.37
C PRO A 48 18.75 -2.30 -3.66
N GLN A 49 19.70 -1.79 -2.89
CA GLN A 49 20.73 -2.56 -2.19
C GLN A 49 20.27 -3.15 -0.85
N GLU A 50 19.16 -2.69 -0.26
CA GLU A 50 18.80 -3.06 1.11
C GLU A 50 17.39 -3.66 1.18
N THR A 51 17.23 -4.89 0.66
CA THR A 51 16.34 -5.93 1.21
C THR A 51 16.49 -7.20 0.36
N ALA A 52 17.54 -7.96 0.63
CA ALA A 52 17.47 -9.42 0.53
C ALA A 52 17.72 -9.92 1.96
N PRO A 53 16.69 -10.41 2.69
CA PRO A 53 16.96 -11.28 3.83
C PRO A 53 17.45 -12.62 3.27
N GLU A 54 18.69 -12.99 3.61
CA GLU A 54 19.21 -14.36 3.48
C GLU A 54 18.54 -15.27 4.51
#